data_AF-A0A518AVS1-F1
#
_entry.id   AF-A0A518AVS1-F1
#
_cell.length_a   1.000
_cell.length_b   1.000
_cell.length_c   1.000
_cell.angle_alpha   90.00
_cell.angle_beta   90.00
_cell.angle_gamma   90.00
#
_symmetry.space_group_name_H-M   'P 1'
#
loop_
_entity.id
_entity.type
_entity.pdbx_description
1 polymer ?
#
loop_
_entity_poly.entity_id
_entity_poly.type
_entity_poly.pdbx_seq_one_letter_code
_entity_poly.pdbx_strand_id
1 'polypeptide(L)'
;MDRTFKFFTDTATLAMFDPQQLEHRVDDDVDWWCLDFAQLDEIQSGKIALVSLGGDGVYQTRITDDDLNPDERDYAAELVANLGINVTSGKLFIGPGECLPGGQSRFDDSDTQRGALCEINNGIYRVDVYAIHWFDSPRWWTDDHTPPADAPADYVVVLRPRTDPMPALDSEPRFNGVPDGFLFDSSTRQVGPQPGMILTTEVRKGPDGLTLKDCGPCYYRASLVDYCRVAWKDTIRFKVIDIDPDAKAMTGEYIETVNGT
;
A
#
# COMPACT_ATOMS: atom_id res chain seq x y z
N MET A 1 1.11 -20.65 5.21
CA MET A 1 0.51 -20.05 4.01
C MET A 1 1.36 -18.84 3.64
N ASP A 2 1.76 -18.72 2.38
CA ASP A 2 2.48 -17.54 1.90
C ASP A 2 2.15 -17.30 0.42
N ARG A 3 1.52 -16.17 0.10
CA ARG A 3 1.04 -15.85 -1.25
C ARG A 3 1.07 -14.35 -1.52
N THR A 4 1.66 -13.97 -2.65
CA THR A 4 1.63 -12.60 -3.14
C THR A 4 0.76 -12.50 -4.38
N PHE A 5 -0.04 -11.44 -4.48
CA PHE A 5 -0.91 -11.15 -5.63
C PHE A 5 -1.06 -9.64 -5.80
N LYS A 6 -1.58 -9.22 -6.95
CA LYS A 6 -1.98 -7.84 -7.21
C LYS A 6 -3.48 -7.76 -7.37
N PHE A 7 -4.07 -6.68 -6.91
CA PHE A 7 -5.46 -6.37 -7.17
C PHE A 7 -5.63 -4.88 -7.47
N PHE A 8 -6.75 -4.55 -8.10
CA PHE A 8 -7.16 -3.18 -8.39
C PHE A 8 -8.47 -2.90 -7.67
N THR A 9 -8.59 -1.71 -7.09
CA THR A 9 -9.83 -1.24 -6.44
C THR A 9 -10.12 0.22 -6.79
N ASP A 10 -11.40 0.49 -7.09
CA ASP A 10 -12.01 1.82 -7.26
C ASP A 10 -12.80 2.25 -6.00
N THR A 11 -12.70 1.48 -4.92
CA THR A 11 -13.35 1.77 -3.63
C THR A 11 -12.36 1.95 -2.50
N ALA A 12 -11.07 1.99 -2.82
CA ALA A 12 -9.97 2.02 -1.86
C ALA A 12 -10.13 0.99 -0.72
N THR A 13 -10.67 -0.21 -0.99
CA THR A 13 -11.03 -1.18 0.06
C THR A 13 -10.40 -2.55 -0.19
N LEU A 14 -9.70 -3.07 0.82
CA LEU A 14 -9.27 -4.46 0.91
C LEU A 14 -10.30 -5.24 1.73
N ALA A 15 -10.96 -6.20 1.10
CA ALA A 15 -11.92 -7.10 1.72
C ALA A 15 -11.34 -8.49 1.93
N MET A 16 -11.67 -9.09 3.07
CA MET A 16 -11.32 -10.45 3.45
C MET A 16 -12.56 -11.16 3.95
N PHE A 17 -12.91 -12.32 3.38
CA PHE A 17 -14.08 -13.09 3.79
C PHE A 17 -14.04 -14.53 3.27
N ASP A 18 -14.79 -15.42 3.93
CA ASP A 18 -15.17 -16.71 3.37
C ASP A 18 -16.42 -16.51 2.51
N PRO A 19 -16.39 -16.78 1.19
CA PRO A 19 -17.53 -16.54 0.30
C PRO A 19 -18.84 -17.17 0.76
N GLN A 20 -18.79 -18.35 1.40
CA GLN A 20 -19.98 -19.04 1.87
C GLN A 20 -20.70 -18.26 2.99
N GLN A 21 -19.96 -17.50 3.79
CA GLN A 21 -20.51 -16.74 4.91
C GLN A 21 -21.27 -15.48 4.47
N LEU A 22 -21.13 -15.07 3.20
CA LEU A 22 -21.78 -13.87 2.65
C LEU A 22 -22.87 -14.19 1.60
N GLU A 23 -23.23 -15.45 1.39
CA GLU A 23 -24.27 -15.84 0.42
C GLU A 23 -25.64 -15.20 0.71
N HIS A 24 -25.91 -14.83 1.97
CA HIS A 24 -27.16 -14.17 2.36
C HIS A 24 -27.22 -12.69 1.94
N ARG A 25 -26.11 -12.07 1.56
CA ARG A 25 -26.03 -10.65 1.14
C ARG A 25 -26.31 -10.41 -0.34
N VAL A 26 -26.49 -11.47 -1.14
CA VAL A 26 -26.69 -11.37 -2.60
C VAL A 26 -27.87 -10.48 -2.98
N ASP A 27 -28.94 -10.51 -2.18
CA ASP A 27 -30.17 -9.76 -2.46
C ASP A 27 -30.19 -8.35 -1.85
N ASP A 28 -29.16 -7.98 -1.07
CA ASP A 28 -29.04 -6.64 -0.47
C ASP A 28 -28.53 -5.59 -1.47
N ASP A 29 -28.46 -4.32 -1.05
CA ASP A 29 -27.90 -3.24 -1.86
C ASP A 29 -26.41 -3.48 -2.16
N VAL A 30 -25.93 -3.05 -3.33
CA VAL A 30 -24.54 -3.30 -3.79
C VAL A 30 -23.47 -2.72 -2.84
N ASP A 31 -23.83 -1.69 -2.08
CA ASP A 31 -23.00 -0.95 -1.14
C ASP A 31 -23.45 -1.13 0.31
N TRP A 32 -24.13 -2.24 0.64
CA TRP A 32 -24.56 -2.55 2.02
C TRP A 32 -23.41 -2.48 3.04
N TRP A 33 -22.19 -2.75 2.59
CA TRP A 33 -20.97 -2.74 3.39
C TRP A 33 -20.36 -1.35 3.60
N CYS A 34 -20.90 -0.31 2.93
CA CYS A 34 -20.54 1.10 3.11
C CYS A 34 -21.37 1.80 4.21
N LEU A 35 -22.31 1.07 4.84
CA LEU A 35 -23.06 1.56 5.99
C LEU A 35 -22.15 1.75 7.22
N ASP A 36 -22.70 2.18 8.36
CA ASP A 36 -21.93 2.35 9.60
C ASP A 36 -21.20 1.04 9.94
N PHE A 37 -19.87 1.06 9.76
CA PHE A 37 -18.97 -0.08 9.90
C PHE A 37 -19.17 -0.78 11.24
N ALA A 38 -19.36 -0.01 12.32
CA ALA A 38 -19.53 -0.56 13.66
C ALA A 38 -20.86 -1.32 13.84
N GLN A 39 -21.84 -1.09 12.98
CA GLN A 39 -23.18 -1.69 13.04
C GLN A 39 -23.33 -2.95 12.16
N LEU A 40 -22.35 -3.27 11.33
CA LEU A 40 -22.41 -4.45 10.46
C LEU A 40 -22.16 -5.73 11.26
N ASP A 41 -23.17 -6.60 11.34
CA ASP A 41 -23.06 -7.90 12.01
C ASP A 41 -21.92 -8.74 11.46
N GLU A 42 -21.66 -8.68 10.16
CA GLU A 42 -20.57 -9.43 9.52
C GLU A 42 -19.22 -9.03 10.07
N ILE A 43 -19.01 -7.74 10.34
CA ILE A 43 -17.79 -7.25 10.96
C ILE A 43 -17.75 -7.70 12.42
N GLN A 44 -18.83 -7.51 13.18
CA GLN A 44 -18.91 -7.82 14.62
C GLN A 44 -18.95 -9.33 14.93
N SER A 45 -19.24 -10.17 13.94
CA SER A 45 -19.18 -11.63 14.05
C SER A 45 -17.95 -12.23 13.37
N GLY A 46 -17.17 -11.44 12.63
CA GLY A 46 -15.95 -11.88 11.93
C GLY A 46 -16.25 -12.66 10.64
N LYS A 47 -17.38 -12.44 10.00
CA LYS A 47 -17.67 -12.97 8.66
C LYS A 47 -16.90 -12.22 7.57
N ILE A 48 -16.58 -10.95 7.82
CA ILE A 48 -15.83 -10.07 6.93
C ILE A 48 -14.85 -9.22 7.73
N ALA A 49 -13.71 -8.91 7.12
CA ALA A 49 -12.81 -7.86 7.57
C ALA A 49 -12.55 -6.93 6.39
N LEU A 50 -12.70 -5.62 6.62
CA LEU A 50 -12.45 -4.58 5.63
C LEU A 50 -11.38 -3.63 6.14
N VAL A 51 -10.53 -3.17 5.22
CA VAL A 51 -9.53 -2.15 5.48
C VAL A 51 -9.59 -1.10 4.38
N SER A 52 -9.79 0.16 4.75
CA SER A 52 -9.70 1.28 3.81
C SER A 52 -8.22 1.63 3.57
N LEU A 53 -7.85 1.71 2.30
CA LEU A 53 -6.47 1.82 1.80
C LEU A 53 -6.02 3.27 1.56
N GLY A 54 -6.89 4.23 1.78
CA GLY A 54 -6.62 5.67 1.59
C GLY A 54 -6.80 6.18 0.16
N GLY A 55 -6.78 5.32 -0.86
CA GLY A 55 -7.07 5.70 -2.24
C GLY A 55 -7.28 4.53 -3.21
N ASP A 56 -7.77 4.87 -4.40
CA ASP A 56 -7.97 3.92 -5.49
C ASP A 56 -6.63 3.57 -6.14
N GLY A 57 -6.54 2.39 -6.75
CA GLY A 57 -5.34 1.99 -7.48
C GLY A 57 -5.07 0.50 -7.52
N VAL A 58 -3.87 0.18 -8.01
CA VAL A 58 -3.34 -1.18 -8.05
C VAL A 58 -2.40 -1.36 -6.86
N TYR A 59 -2.63 -2.41 -6.09
CA TYR A 59 -1.82 -2.76 -4.92
C TYR A 59 -1.29 -4.18 -5.03
N GLN A 60 -0.05 -4.38 -4.60
CA GLN A 60 0.53 -5.69 -4.33
C GLN A 60 0.31 -6.06 -2.87
N THR A 61 -0.25 -7.24 -2.62
CA THR A 61 -0.53 -7.74 -1.28
C THR A 61 0.12 -9.11 -1.08
N ARG A 62 0.79 -9.29 0.06
CA ARG A 62 1.23 -10.60 0.55
C ARG A 62 0.33 -11.07 1.67
N ILE A 63 -0.12 -12.32 1.63
CA ILE A 63 -0.84 -12.99 2.71
C ILE A 63 0.08 -14.02 3.32
N THR A 64 0.18 -14.04 4.64
CA THR A 64 1.04 -14.98 5.35
C THR A 64 0.46 -15.40 6.70
N ASP A 65 0.86 -16.58 7.19
CA ASP A 65 0.69 -16.98 8.60
C ASP A 65 2.00 -16.88 9.40
N ASP A 66 3.11 -16.51 8.76
CA ASP A 66 4.40 -16.24 9.39
C ASP A 66 4.51 -14.77 9.84
N ASP A 67 5.70 -14.36 10.30
CA ASP A 67 5.99 -12.96 10.62
C ASP A 67 6.33 -12.14 9.34
N LEU A 68 6.40 -10.81 9.50
CA LEU A 68 6.96 -9.94 8.46
C LEU A 68 8.41 -10.34 8.17
N ASN A 69 8.79 -10.33 6.89
CA ASN A 69 10.20 -10.48 6.53
C ASN A 69 11.01 -9.21 6.92
N PRO A 70 12.36 -9.24 6.90
CA PRO A 70 13.15 -8.10 7.34
C PRO A 70 12.88 -6.80 6.58
N ASP A 71 12.70 -6.85 5.25
CA ASP A 71 12.42 -5.68 4.42
C ASP A 71 11.00 -5.14 4.73
N GLU A 72 10.00 -6.02 4.87
CA GLU A 72 8.64 -5.62 5.26
C GLU A 72 8.62 -4.99 6.66
N ARG A 73 9.34 -5.58 7.62
CA ARG A 73 9.45 -5.03 8.98
C ARG A 73 10.18 -3.69 8.97
N ASP A 74 11.23 -3.58 8.15
CA ASP A 74 11.94 -2.32 7.97
C ASP A 74 11.02 -1.26 7.38
N TYR A 75 10.07 -1.57 6.49
CA TYR A 75 9.26 -0.51 5.88
C TYR A 75 7.79 -0.47 6.34
N ALA A 76 7.41 -1.27 7.33
CA ALA A 76 6.07 -1.22 7.92
C ALA A 76 5.84 0.14 8.63
N ALA A 77 4.86 0.90 8.14
CA ALA A 77 4.63 2.27 8.59
C ALA A 77 3.28 2.43 9.31
N GLU A 78 2.26 1.70 8.89
CA GLU A 78 0.96 1.68 9.54
C GLU A 78 0.48 0.24 9.78
N LEU A 79 -0.34 0.05 10.80
CA LEU A 79 -0.91 -1.24 11.18
C LEU A 79 -2.40 -1.08 11.50
N VAL A 80 -3.20 -1.86 10.79
CA VAL A 80 -4.58 -2.16 11.17
C VAL A 80 -4.58 -3.54 11.83
N ALA A 81 -4.81 -3.59 13.14
CA ALA A 81 -4.67 -4.81 13.93
C ALA A 81 -6.01 -5.37 14.44
N ASN A 82 -5.98 -6.64 14.82
CA ASN A 82 -7.05 -7.32 15.55
C ASN A 82 -8.39 -7.43 14.81
N LEU A 83 -8.38 -7.43 13.48
CA LEU A 83 -9.57 -7.79 12.71
C LEU A 83 -9.86 -9.29 12.89
N GLY A 84 -11.11 -9.69 12.68
CA GLY A 84 -11.53 -11.08 12.82
C GLY A 84 -12.08 -11.68 11.54
N ILE A 85 -11.72 -12.93 11.28
CA ILE A 85 -12.24 -13.72 10.16
C ILE A 85 -12.59 -15.13 10.64
N ASN A 86 -13.77 -15.61 10.27
CA ASN A 86 -14.25 -16.96 10.48
C ASN A 86 -14.29 -17.70 9.14
N VAL A 87 -13.49 -18.76 9.02
CA VAL A 87 -13.49 -19.64 7.85
C VAL A 87 -14.25 -20.92 8.16
N THR A 88 -15.27 -21.20 7.36
CA THR A 88 -16.19 -22.34 7.49
C THR A 88 -16.20 -23.26 6.27
N SER A 89 -15.84 -22.76 5.10
CA SER A 89 -15.83 -23.49 3.83
C SER A 89 -14.45 -24.03 3.42
N GLY A 90 -13.41 -23.72 4.21
CA GLY A 90 -12.02 -23.98 3.89
C GLY A 90 -11.42 -22.97 2.89
N LYS A 91 -12.14 -21.89 2.60
CA LYS A 91 -11.74 -20.86 1.63
C LYS A 91 -11.77 -19.47 2.26
N LEU A 92 -10.76 -18.69 1.94
CA LEU A 92 -10.66 -17.28 2.30
C LEU A 92 -10.33 -16.48 1.05
N PHE A 93 -11.20 -15.54 0.68
CA PHE A 93 -10.92 -14.55 -0.35
C PHE A 93 -10.29 -13.31 0.28
N ILE A 94 -9.31 -12.74 -0.39
CA ILE A 94 -8.68 -11.46 -0.07
C ILE A 94 -8.57 -10.67 -1.38
N GLY A 95 -9.12 -9.47 -1.44
CA GLY A 95 -9.13 -8.68 -2.67
C GLY A 95 -9.91 -7.38 -2.56
N PRO A 96 -10.36 -6.80 -3.68
CA PRO A 96 -11.10 -5.54 -3.68
C PRO A 96 -12.48 -5.68 -3.01
N GLY A 97 -12.95 -4.61 -2.37
CA GLY A 97 -14.31 -4.54 -1.79
C GLY A 97 -15.42 -4.77 -2.81
N GLU A 98 -15.16 -4.46 -4.08
CA GLU A 98 -16.08 -4.67 -5.20
C GLU A 98 -16.39 -6.14 -5.52
N CYS A 99 -15.69 -7.09 -4.89
CA CYS A 99 -15.99 -8.53 -4.99
C CYS A 99 -16.97 -9.00 -3.91
N LEU A 100 -17.47 -8.10 -3.04
CA LEU A 100 -18.49 -8.46 -2.07
C LEU A 100 -19.84 -8.70 -2.77
N PRO A 101 -20.60 -9.74 -2.36
CA PRO A 101 -21.91 -9.99 -2.91
C PRO A 101 -22.89 -8.87 -2.54
N GLY A 102 -23.87 -8.64 -3.40
CA GLY A 102 -24.85 -7.56 -3.29
C GLY A 102 -25.38 -7.14 -4.66
N GLY A 103 -26.53 -6.47 -4.70
CA GLY A 103 -27.16 -6.00 -5.94
C GLY A 103 -27.51 -7.13 -6.91
N GLN A 104 -27.92 -8.29 -6.41
CA GLN A 104 -28.13 -9.54 -7.16
C GLN A 104 -26.83 -10.20 -7.69
N SER A 105 -25.66 -9.69 -7.31
CA SER A 105 -24.36 -10.27 -7.65
C SER A 105 -23.89 -11.25 -6.59
N ARG A 106 -23.37 -12.39 -7.02
CA ARG A 106 -22.77 -13.44 -6.18
C ARG A 106 -21.26 -13.40 -6.37
N PHE A 107 -20.53 -13.83 -5.33
CA PHE A 107 -19.11 -14.13 -5.50
C PHE A 107 -18.93 -15.32 -6.44
N ASP A 108 -18.21 -15.14 -7.55
CA ASP A 108 -18.00 -16.18 -8.56
C ASP A 108 -16.56 -16.27 -9.08
N ASP A 109 -16.34 -17.07 -10.12
CA ASP A 109 -15.01 -17.30 -10.69
C ASP A 109 -14.36 -16.01 -11.23
N SER A 110 -15.14 -15.01 -11.66
CA SER A 110 -14.61 -13.72 -12.10
C SER A 110 -14.01 -12.92 -10.95
N ASP A 111 -14.60 -13.00 -9.76
CA ASP A 111 -14.07 -12.35 -8.55
C ASP A 111 -12.77 -13.00 -8.09
N THR A 112 -12.65 -14.33 -8.23
CA THR A 112 -11.41 -15.03 -7.86
C THR A 112 -10.17 -14.56 -8.62
N GLN A 113 -10.37 -13.96 -9.81
CA GLN A 113 -9.30 -13.39 -10.64
C GLN A 113 -8.94 -11.95 -10.26
N ARG A 114 -9.79 -11.27 -9.49
CA ARG A 114 -9.58 -9.89 -9.01
C ARG A 114 -8.80 -9.81 -7.71
N GLY A 115 -8.60 -10.95 -7.03
CA GLY A 115 -7.85 -11.03 -5.77
C GLY A 115 -7.19 -12.40 -5.59
N ALA A 116 -7.19 -12.91 -4.36
CA ALA A 116 -6.67 -14.22 -4.01
C ALA A 116 -7.70 -15.02 -3.22
N LEU A 117 -8.22 -16.09 -3.83
CA LEU A 117 -8.92 -17.14 -3.11
C LEU A 117 -7.90 -18.18 -2.60
N CYS A 118 -7.75 -18.28 -1.29
CA CYS A 118 -6.81 -19.17 -0.62
C CYS A 118 -7.52 -20.35 0.04
N GLU A 119 -6.93 -21.54 -0.06
CA GLU A 119 -7.35 -22.70 0.73
C GLU A 119 -6.70 -22.64 2.10
N ILE A 120 -7.51 -22.65 3.15
CA ILE A 120 -7.07 -22.54 4.54
C ILE A 120 -7.96 -23.41 5.44
N ASN A 121 -7.42 -23.90 6.56
CA ASN A 121 -8.20 -24.67 7.50
C ASN A 121 -9.39 -23.87 8.04
N ASN A 122 -10.51 -24.55 8.27
CA ASN A 122 -11.62 -23.97 9.02
C ASN A 122 -11.16 -23.53 10.41
N GLY A 123 -11.64 -22.39 10.85
CA GLY A 123 -11.23 -21.80 12.11
C GLY A 123 -11.54 -20.31 12.20
N ILE A 124 -11.19 -19.75 13.34
CA ILE A 124 -11.30 -18.31 13.59
C ILE A 124 -9.89 -17.73 13.62
N TYR A 125 -9.71 -16.61 12.93
CA TYR A 125 -8.42 -15.99 12.69
C TYR A 125 -8.44 -14.54 13.16
N ARG A 126 -7.33 -14.11 13.76
CA ARG A 126 -6.96 -12.71 13.87
C ARG A 126 -6.26 -12.32 12.57
N VAL A 127 -6.59 -11.14 12.06
CA VAL A 127 -5.96 -10.55 10.90
C VAL A 127 -5.34 -9.21 11.28
N ASP A 128 -4.06 -9.09 11.00
CA ASP A 128 -3.28 -7.87 11.14
C ASP A 128 -2.81 -7.45 9.72
N VAL A 129 -3.05 -6.21 9.32
CA VAL A 129 -2.68 -5.69 8.00
C VAL A 129 -1.68 -4.56 8.16
N TYR A 130 -0.50 -4.72 7.58
CA TYR A 130 0.58 -3.74 7.60
C TYR A 130 0.63 -3.01 6.27
N ALA A 131 0.72 -1.68 6.29
CA ALA A 131 1.11 -0.89 5.13
C ALA A 131 2.64 -0.75 5.10
N ILE A 132 3.25 -1.12 3.98
CA ILE A 132 4.70 -1.13 3.79
C ILE A 132 5.10 0.03 2.88
N HIS A 133 5.76 1.03 3.43
CA HIS A 133 6.22 2.22 2.73
C HIS A 133 7.59 1.99 2.07
N TRP A 134 7.70 0.93 1.27
CA TRP A 134 8.95 0.56 0.61
C TRP A 134 9.42 1.60 -0.41
N PHE A 135 8.51 2.41 -0.97
CA PHE A 135 8.82 3.45 -1.96
C PHE A 135 9.66 4.61 -1.39
N ASP A 136 9.71 4.76 -0.06
CA ASP A 136 10.60 5.70 0.61
C ASP A 136 12.07 5.22 0.60
N SER A 137 12.30 3.96 0.25
CA SER A 137 13.64 3.39 0.10
C SER A 137 14.29 3.80 -1.22
N PRO A 138 15.57 4.22 -1.21
CA PRO A 138 16.32 4.41 -2.44
C PRO A 138 16.51 3.12 -3.24
N ARG A 139 16.36 1.94 -2.61
CA ARG A 139 16.55 0.63 -3.25
C ARG A 139 15.47 0.32 -4.30
N TRP A 140 14.23 0.67 -4.01
CA TRP A 140 13.08 0.28 -4.83
C TRP A 140 12.38 1.46 -5.51
N TRP A 141 12.81 2.68 -5.22
CA TRP A 141 12.26 3.87 -5.87
C TRP A 141 12.60 3.90 -7.37
N THR A 142 11.62 4.28 -8.19
CA THR A 142 11.77 4.51 -9.62
C THR A 142 11.05 5.79 -10.04
N ASP A 143 11.57 6.48 -11.07
CA ASP A 143 10.99 7.73 -11.59
C ASP A 143 9.54 7.54 -12.07
N ASP A 144 9.22 6.36 -12.63
CA ASP A 144 7.90 6.02 -13.17
C ASP A 144 6.93 5.42 -12.14
N HIS A 145 7.37 5.29 -10.88
CA HIS A 145 6.62 4.68 -9.78
C HIS A 145 6.23 3.21 -10.03
N THR A 146 6.86 2.54 -11.00
CA THR A 146 6.69 1.10 -11.22
C THR A 146 7.49 0.32 -10.17
N PRO A 147 6.84 -0.49 -9.31
CA PRO A 147 7.55 -1.29 -8.32
C PRO A 147 8.52 -2.28 -8.99
N PRO A 148 9.81 -2.31 -8.61
CA PRO A 148 10.73 -3.37 -9.00
C PRO A 148 10.23 -4.75 -8.60
N ALA A 149 10.70 -5.79 -9.30
CA ALA A 149 10.25 -7.17 -9.05
C ALA A 149 10.58 -7.69 -7.65
N ASP A 150 11.63 -7.16 -7.01
CA ASP A 150 12.05 -7.49 -5.64
C ASP A 150 11.55 -6.48 -4.60
N ALA A 151 10.66 -5.54 -4.96
CA ALA A 151 10.03 -4.65 -4.00
C ALA A 151 9.09 -5.42 -3.06
N PRO A 152 9.03 -5.06 -1.76
CA PRO A 152 8.01 -5.56 -0.85
C PRO A 152 6.58 -5.36 -1.39
N ALA A 153 5.63 -6.14 -0.86
CA ALA A 153 4.22 -5.85 -1.10
C ALA A 153 3.83 -4.52 -0.44
N ASP A 154 2.87 -3.79 -1.02
CA ASP A 154 2.31 -2.57 -0.44
C ASP A 154 1.59 -2.89 0.88
N TYR A 155 0.90 -4.03 0.91
CA TYR A 155 0.25 -4.54 2.11
C TYR A 155 0.69 -5.96 2.46
N VAL A 156 0.87 -6.22 3.75
CA VAL A 156 1.09 -7.57 4.27
C VAL A 156 -0.03 -7.93 5.23
N VAL A 157 -0.81 -8.94 4.85
CA VAL A 157 -1.89 -9.53 5.65
C VAL A 157 -1.32 -10.70 6.43
N VAL A 158 -1.24 -10.56 7.75
CA VAL A 158 -0.80 -11.62 8.66
C VAL A 158 -2.01 -12.27 9.31
N LEU A 159 -2.16 -13.58 9.11
CA LEU A 159 -3.22 -14.39 9.69
C LEU A 159 -2.69 -15.23 10.84
N ARG A 160 -3.36 -15.19 11.99
CA ARG A 160 -3.04 -16.04 13.13
C ARG A 160 -4.30 -16.71 13.67
N PRO A 161 -4.27 -18.00 14.03
CA PRO A 161 -5.38 -18.61 14.76
C PRO A 161 -5.71 -17.78 16.00
N ARG A 162 -6.99 -17.54 16.24
CA ARG A 162 -7.48 -16.78 17.40
C ARG A 162 -8.16 -17.73 18.38
N THR A 163 -7.91 -17.52 19.67
CA THR A 163 -8.63 -18.23 20.75
C THR A 163 -9.55 -17.30 21.54
N ASP A 164 -9.26 -16.00 21.52
CA ASP A 164 -9.99 -15.00 22.28
C ASP A 164 -11.21 -14.46 21.50
N PRO A 165 -12.19 -13.87 22.20
CA PRO A 165 -13.28 -13.14 21.54
C PRO A 165 -12.74 -12.03 20.66
N MET A 166 -13.50 -11.69 19.61
CA MET A 166 -13.16 -10.55 18.78
C MET A 166 -13.30 -9.25 19.59
N PRO A 167 -12.33 -8.31 19.50
CA PRO A 167 -12.55 -6.99 20.04
C PRO A 167 -13.68 -6.29 19.27
N ALA A 168 -14.47 -5.48 19.97
CA ALA A 168 -15.36 -4.55 19.30
C ALA A 168 -14.52 -3.56 18.49
N LEU A 169 -14.94 -3.31 17.25
CA LEU A 169 -14.37 -2.25 16.42
C LEU A 169 -15.28 -1.03 16.54
N ASP A 170 -14.72 0.05 17.07
CA ASP A 170 -15.46 1.30 17.33
C ASP A 170 -15.42 2.27 16.14
N SER A 171 -14.59 1.99 15.14
CA SER A 171 -14.43 2.79 13.92
C SER A 171 -13.98 1.93 12.74
N GLU A 172 -14.19 2.46 11.53
CA GLU A 172 -13.68 1.88 10.29
C GLU A 172 -12.14 1.72 10.34
N PRO A 173 -11.61 0.50 10.16
CA PRO A 173 -10.17 0.25 10.08
C PRO A 173 -9.62 0.82 8.78
N ARG A 174 -8.67 1.75 8.89
CA ARG A 174 -8.11 2.44 7.73
C ARG A 174 -6.64 2.79 7.92
N PHE A 175 -5.94 2.90 6.80
CA PHE A 175 -4.67 3.60 6.70
C PHE A 175 -4.89 5.09 6.45
N ASN A 176 -4.03 5.93 7.00
CA ASN A 176 -4.11 7.38 6.86
C ASN A 176 -3.24 7.90 5.72
N GLY A 177 -2.33 7.07 5.18
CA GLY A 177 -1.52 7.36 3.99
C GLY A 177 -0.37 8.34 4.23
N VAL A 178 -0.24 8.89 5.44
CA VAL A 178 0.86 9.77 5.85
C VAL A 178 1.45 9.22 7.14
N PRO A 179 2.52 8.40 7.06
CA PRO A 179 3.13 7.88 8.27
C PRO A 179 3.94 8.97 8.97
N ASP A 180 3.75 9.09 10.29
CA ASP A 180 4.61 9.90 11.17
C ASP A 180 5.98 9.23 11.44
N GLY A 181 6.16 8.02 10.93
CA GLY A 181 7.36 7.19 11.10
C GLY A 181 7.08 5.73 10.74
N PHE A 182 8.00 4.85 11.11
CA PHE A 182 7.85 3.42 10.92
C PHE A 182 7.53 2.73 12.24
N LEU A 183 6.79 1.62 12.19
CA LEU A 183 6.33 0.89 13.38
C LEU A 183 7.47 0.24 14.17
N PHE A 184 8.59 -0.04 13.52
CA PHE A 184 9.71 -0.74 14.10
C PHE A 184 11.00 0.06 13.98
N ASP A 185 11.84 -0.01 15.01
CA ASP A 185 13.22 0.45 14.90
C ASP A 185 13.99 -0.45 13.94
N SER A 186 14.83 0.18 13.12
CA SER A 186 15.73 -0.49 12.19
C SER A 186 17.02 0.30 12.03
N SER A 187 18.16 -0.39 12.17
CA SER A 187 19.48 0.16 11.89
C SER A 187 19.89 -0.01 10.42
N THR A 188 19.11 -0.77 9.64
CA THR A 188 19.40 -1.11 8.23
C THR A 188 18.55 -0.32 7.25
N ARG A 189 17.41 0.23 7.69
CA ARG A 189 16.52 1.05 6.89
C ARG A 189 17.24 2.26 6.30
N GLN A 190 17.09 2.45 4.99
CA GLN A 190 17.48 3.65 4.27
C GLN A 190 16.24 4.38 3.77
N VAL A 191 16.17 5.69 3.98
CA VAL A 191 15.03 6.53 3.62
C VAL A 191 15.54 7.74 2.85
N GLY A 192 14.84 8.10 1.77
CA GLY A 192 15.20 9.25 0.94
C GLY A 192 16.26 8.92 -0.13
N PRO A 193 16.65 9.92 -0.93
CA PRO A 193 17.67 9.76 -1.97
C PRO A 193 19.04 9.37 -1.36
N GLN A 194 19.95 8.90 -2.22
CA GLN A 194 21.33 8.57 -1.86
C GLN A 194 22.32 9.18 -2.86
N PRO A 195 23.53 9.58 -2.42
CA PRO A 195 24.56 10.04 -3.35
C PRO A 195 24.83 8.99 -4.42
N GLY A 196 24.86 9.43 -5.68
CA GLY A 196 25.02 8.58 -6.84
C GLY A 196 23.73 8.18 -7.55
N MET A 197 22.55 8.35 -6.93
CA MET A 197 21.27 8.13 -7.60
C MET A 197 21.11 9.09 -8.80
N ILE A 198 20.51 8.59 -9.87
CA ILE A 198 20.12 9.40 -11.03
C ILE A 198 18.62 9.59 -10.96
N LEU A 199 18.19 10.85 -10.83
CA LEU A 199 16.78 11.20 -10.68
C LEU A 199 16.32 12.07 -11.85
N THR A 200 15.05 11.97 -12.18
CA THR A 200 14.40 12.80 -13.18
C THR A 200 13.55 13.88 -12.50
N THR A 201 13.61 15.12 -13.00
CA THR A 201 12.78 16.22 -12.50
C THR A 201 12.51 17.28 -13.56
N GLU A 202 11.52 18.13 -13.29
CA GLU A 202 11.13 19.25 -14.15
C GLU A 202 11.72 20.56 -13.63
N VAL A 203 12.29 21.36 -14.54
CA VAL A 203 12.80 22.69 -14.25
C VAL A 203 11.65 23.70 -14.22
N ARG A 204 11.54 24.41 -13.09
CA ARG A 204 10.49 25.39 -12.78
C ARG A 204 11.08 26.79 -12.63
N LYS A 205 10.20 27.80 -12.64
CA LYS A 205 10.55 29.17 -12.24
C LYS A 205 10.27 29.34 -10.75
N GLY A 206 11.27 29.80 -10.01
CA GLY A 206 11.16 30.26 -8.62
C GLY A 206 11.38 31.77 -8.50
N PRO A 207 11.28 32.32 -7.28
CA PRO A 207 11.49 33.74 -7.02
C PRO A 207 12.86 34.28 -7.49
N ASP A 208 13.90 33.45 -7.37
CA ASP A 208 15.30 33.84 -7.61
C ASP A 208 15.89 33.26 -8.91
N GLY A 209 15.06 32.70 -9.80
CA GLY A 209 15.50 32.11 -11.07
C GLY A 209 14.91 30.73 -11.34
N LEU A 210 15.72 29.82 -11.89
CA LEU A 210 15.30 28.44 -12.13
C LEU A 210 15.42 27.62 -10.84
N THR A 211 14.45 26.73 -10.62
CA THR A 211 14.43 25.74 -9.53
C THR A 211 14.03 24.39 -10.09
N LEU A 212 14.15 23.32 -9.32
CA LEU A 212 13.65 22.01 -9.69
C LEU A 212 12.34 21.70 -8.95
N LYS A 213 11.50 20.85 -9.54
CA LYS A 213 10.39 20.20 -8.83
C LYS A 213 10.97 19.21 -7.81
N ASP A 214 10.31 19.09 -6.66
CA ASP A 214 10.62 18.05 -5.68
C ASP A 214 10.52 16.66 -6.33
N CYS A 215 11.50 15.80 -6.06
CA CYS A 215 11.60 14.48 -6.69
C CYS A 215 12.37 13.49 -5.81
N GLY A 216 12.52 12.26 -6.30
CA GLY A 216 13.16 11.17 -5.55
C GLY A 216 12.29 10.59 -4.44
N PRO A 217 12.82 9.61 -3.70
CA PRO A 217 12.14 9.03 -2.55
C PRO A 217 11.83 10.12 -1.51
N CYS A 218 10.63 10.08 -0.93
CA CYS A 218 10.12 11.08 0.03
C CYS A 218 10.04 12.53 -0.48
N TYR A 219 10.07 12.77 -1.80
CA TYR A 219 9.91 14.07 -2.44
C TYR A 219 10.87 15.16 -1.91
N TYR A 220 12.18 14.89 -1.99
CA TYR A 220 13.20 15.85 -1.57
C TYR A 220 13.23 17.09 -2.47
N ARG A 221 13.52 18.25 -1.87
CA ARG A 221 13.77 19.49 -2.61
C ARG A 221 15.09 19.38 -3.36
N ALA A 222 15.01 19.37 -4.68
CA ALA A 222 16.16 19.22 -5.55
C ALA A 222 16.77 20.58 -5.95
N SER A 223 18.09 20.61 -6.11
CA SER A 223 18.82 21.74 -6.70
C SER A 223 19.98 21.24 -7.57
N LEU A 224 20.44 22.06 -8.51
CA LEU A 224 21.66 21.80 -9.29
C LEU A 224 22.84 22.62 -8.78
N VAL A 225 24.04 22.07 -8.91
CA VAL A 225 25.29 22.82 -8.76
C VAL A 225 25.42 23.95 -9.78
N ASP A 226 24.86 23.76 -10.98
CA ASP A 226 24.90 24.71 -12.09
C ASP A 226 23.66 24.57 -12.98
N TYR A 227 23.00 25.69 -13.23
CA TYR A 227 21.80 25.79 -14.07
C TYR A 227 22.10 26.25 -15.50
N CYS A 228 23.37 26.46 -15.89
CA CYS A 228 23.71 27.06 -17.20
C CYS A 228 23.28 26.22 -18.41
N ARG A 229 23.01 24.91 -18.21
CA ARG A 229 22.63 23.95 -19.25
C ARG A 229 21.15 23.62 -19.31
N VAL A 230 20.33 24.25 -18.46
CA VAL A 230 18.91 23.92 -18.36
C VAL A 230 18.05 25.14 -18.65
N ALA A 231 16.91 24.90 -19.30
CA ALA A 231 15.90 25.90 -19.58
C ALA A 231 14.62 25.62 -18.79
N TRP A 232 13.77 26.65 -18.69
CA TRP A 232 12.45 26.50 -18.09
C TRP A 232 11.61 25.46 -18.84
N LYS A 233 10.95 24.56 -18.09
CA LYS A 233 10.17 23.39 -18.56
C LYS A 233 10.99 22.25 -19.14
N ASP A 234 12.32 22.30 -19.07
CA ASP A 234 13.11 21.11 -19.35
C ASP A 234 12.77 20.03 -18.32
N THR A 235 12.57 18.81 -18.79
CA THR A 235 12.71 17.62 -17.96
C THR A 235 14.17 17.20 -18.03
N ILE A 236 14.83 17.03 -16.89
CA ILE A 236 16.26 16.73 -16.82
C ILE A 236 16.51 15.48 -16.00
N ARG A 237 17.64 14.83 -16.27
CA ARG A 237 18.25 13.86 -15.35
C ARG A 237 19.46 14.49 -14.69
N PHE A 238 19.62 14.24 -13.39
CA PHE A 238 20.76 14.69 -12.63
C PHE A 238 21.23 13.57 -11.69
N LYS A 239 22.53 13.58 -11.37
CA LYS A 239 23.11 12.68 -10.38
C LYS A 239 23.11 13.38 -9.03
N VAL A 240 22.53 12.77 -8.01
CA VAL A 240 22.59 13.25 -6.63
C VAL A 240 24.05 13.19 -6.15
N ILE A 241 24.57 14.30 -5.62
CA ILE A 241 25.94 14.37 -5.10
C ILE A 241 26.01 14.69 -3.61
N ASP A 242 25.00 15.37 -3.06
CA ASP A 242 24.93 15.78 -1.67
C ASP A 242 23.48 15.82 -1.18
N ILE A 243 23.26 15.52 0.10
CA ILE A 243 21.94 15.36 0.70
C ILE A 243 21.96 15.95 2.11
N ASP A 244 20.92 16.74 2.40
CA ASP A 244 20.58 17.22 3.73
C ASP A 244 19.23 16.57 4.15
N PRO A 245 19.27 15.46 4.91
CA PRO A 245 18.05 14.76 5.33
C PRO A 245 17.17 15.60 6.25
N ASP A 246 17.77 16.43 7.11
CA ASP A 246 17.04 17.26 8.09
C ASP A 246 16.24 18.35 7.36
N ALA A 247 16.82 18.94 6.31
CA ALA A 247 16.13 19.92 5.47
C ALA A 247 15.26 19.29 4.36
N LYS A 248 15.23 17.95 4.23
CA LYS A 248 14.70 17.23 3.06
C LYS A 248 15.15 17.85 1.74
N ALA A 249 16.45 18.13 1.62
CA ALA A 249 17.05 18.78 0.46
C ALA A 249 18.16 17.93 -0.15
N MET A 250 18.38 18.10 -1.45
CA MET A 250 19.48 17.45 -2.17
C MET A 250 20.05 18.36 -3.26
N THR A 251 21.33 18.16 -3.54
CA THR A 251 22.06 18.85 -4.61
C THR A 251 22.55 17.83 -5.63
N GLY A 252 22.43 18.19 -6.90
CA GLY A 252 22.72 17.33 -8.03
C GLY A 252 23.64 17.94 -9.08
N GLU A 253 24.31 17.07 -9.84
CA GLU A 253 25.03 17.42 -11.06
C GLU A 253 24.18 17.07 -12.28
N TYR A 254 23.96 18.03 -13.16
CA TYR A 254 23.22 17.83 -14.42
C TYR A 254 23.87 16.74 -15.28
N ILE A 255 23.05 15.83 -15.83
CA ILE A 255 23.48 14.81 -16.79
C ILE A 255 23.00 15.18 -18.19
N GLU A 256 21.68 15.26 -18.37
CA GLU A 256 21.06 15.45 -19.68
C GLU A 256 19.64 16.03 -19.58
N THR A 257 19.14 16.56 -20.70
CA THR A 257 17.74 16.94 -20.88
C THR A 257 17.00 15.78 -21.54
N VAL A 258 15.91 15.34 -20.93
CA VAL A 258 15.02 14.30 -21.45
C VAL A 258 14.06 14.95 -22.44
N ASN A 259 14.27 14.67 -23.73
CA ASN A 259 13.30 15.07 -24.74
C ASN A 259 12.04 14.20 -24.57
N GLY A 260 10.90 14.83 -24.30
CA GLY A 260 9.62 14.13 -24.23
C GLY A 260 9.36 13.41 -25.56
N THR A 261 9.21 12.09 -25.51
CA THR A 261 8.58 11.30 -26.58
C THR A 261 7.09 11.56 -26.63
#